data_AF-A0A1Y1W777-F1
#
_entry.id   AF-A0A1Y1W777-F1
#
_cell.length_a   1.000
_cell.length_b   1.000
_cell.length_c   1.000
_cell.angle_alpha   90.00
_cell.angle_beta   90.00
_cell.angle_gamma   90.00
#
_symmetry.space_group_name_H-M   'P 1'
#
loop_
_entity.id
_entity.type
_entity.pdbx_description
1 polymer ?
#
loop_
_entity_poly.entity_id
_entity_poly.type
_entity_poly.pdbx_seq_one_letter_code
_entity_poly.pdbx_strand_id
1 'polypeptide(L)'
;MKFTALATFFLATISPLVSAYPIYKADTVNCRSSPSTSGKVVKTYKKDDDIKLTCQISGETIKGNSLWGKTSDGCYVADYYIKTGSTGLVTGRCNTGGGSSGGGSTGGDSTEMKDDYPYKSNCGPVDKWNYFKCQCTSFVAWRINSRLGISFHNRYKGKAWGNAKEWDEAARASGVTVNNTPKVGAVAQTNAGRFGHVAWVAKVSGNNVVVEEYNKGGTERYGTRTVPKSSFNYIHVRK
;
A
#
# COMPACT_ATOMS: atom_id res chain seq x y z
N MET A 1 -46.68 -46.96 19.75
CA MET A 1 -46.39 -45.53 19.60
C MET A 1 -44.94 -45.39 19.13
N LYS A 2 -44.70 -44.95 17.90
CA LYS A 2 -43.35 -44.73 17.35
C LYS A 2 -43.21 -43.24 17.07
N PHE A 3 -42.34 -42.55 17.83
CA PHE A 3 -42.00 -41.15 17.60
C PHE A 3 -40.71 -41.09 16.79
N THR A 4 -40.84 -40.73 15.52
CA THR A 4 -39.70 -40.39 14.64
C THR A 4 -39.37 -38.92 14.86
N ALA A 5 -38.20 -38.65 15.46
CA ALA A 5 -37.67 -37.30 15.57
C ALA A 5 -37.01 -36.88 14.25
N LEU A 6 -37.59 -35.88 13.58
CA LEU A 6 -36.97 -35.18 12.45
C LEU A 6 -35.98 -34.14 13.00
N ALA A 7 -34.68 -34.40 12.84
CA ALA A 7 -33.64 -33.41 13.10
C ALA A 7 -33.52 -32.48 11.89
N THR A 8 -34.04 -31.27 12.00
CA THR A 8 -33.84 -30.19 11.03
C THR A 8 -32.43 -29.64 11.16
N PHE A 9 -31.58 -29.97 10.19
CA PHE A 9 -30.29 -29.31 10.00
C PHE A 9 -30.54 -27.85 9.55
N PHE A 10 -30.35 -26.90 10.46
CA PHE A 10 -30.15 -25.51 10.08
C PHE A 10 -28.83 -25.39 9.33
N LEU A 11 -28.88 -25.22 8.01
CA LEU A 11 -27.76 -24.71 7.23
C LEU A 11 -27.51 -23.26 7.68
N ALA A 12 -26.55 -23.07 8.58
CA ALA A 12 -25.99 -21.76 8.84
C ALA A 12 -25.31 -21.29 7.54
N THR A 13 -25.96 -20.38 6.82
CA THR A 13 -25.35 -19.70 5.70
C THR A 13 -24.21 -18.86 6.27
N ILE A 14 -22.97 -19.29 6.00
CA ILE A 14 -21.78 -18.50 6.29
C ILE A 14 -21.82 -17.32 5.32
N SER A 15 -22.49 -16.24 5.71
CA SER A 15 -22.36 -14.95 5.03
C SER A 15 -20.88 -14.58 5.06
N PRO A 16 -20.24 -14.25 3.92
CA PRO A 16 -18.89 -13.71 3.97
C PRO A 16 -18.94 -12.45 4.84
N LEU A 17 -18.04 -12.34 5.81
CA LEU A 17 -17.83 -11.11 6.57
C LEU A 17 -17.51 -10.00 5.58
N VAL A 18 -18.56 -9.29 5.16
CA VAL A 18 -18.42 -8.02 4.47
C VAL A 18 -17.79 -7.10 5.49
N SER A 19 -16.55 -6.70 5.24
CA SER A 19 -15.86 -5.71 6.06
C SER A 19 -16.65 -4.40 5.96
N ALA A 20 -17.51 -4.15 6.92
CA ALA A 20 -18.18 -2.88 7.13
C ALA A 20 -17.24 -1.97 7.91
N TYR A 21 -17.16 -0.70 7.50
CA TYR A 21 -16.28 0.28 8.10
C TYR A 21 -17.13 1.43 8.66
N PRO A 22 -17.05 1.73 9.97
CA PRO A 22 -17.86 2.78 10.54
C PRO A 22 -17.30 4.18 10.22
N ILE A 23 -18.17 5.17 10.11
CA ILE A 23 -17.78 6.59 10.09
C ILE A 23 -17.38 7.03 11.49
N TYR A 24 -16.21 7.67 11.67
CA TYR A 24 -15.69 7.93 13.02
C TYR A 24 -15.15 9.34 13.29
N LYS A 25 -14.87 10.15 12.26
CA LYS A 25 -14.26 11.49 12.40
C LYS A 25 -15.18 12.68 12.12
N ALA A 26 -16.48 12.44 11.97
CA ALA A 26 -17.47 13.49 11.81
C ALA A 26 -18.84 13.01 12.31
N ASP A 27 -19.68 13.93 12.78
CA ASP A 27 -21.07 13.64 13.16
C ASP A 27 -21.92 13.28 11.93
N THR A 28 -21.61 13.91 10.79
CA THR A 28 -22.14 13.54 9.48
C THR A 28 -21.07 13.70 8.40
N VAL A 29 -21.16 12.88 7.34
CA VAL A 29 -20.29 12.97 6.16
C VAL A 29 -21.09 12.77 4.88
N ASN A 30 -20.80 13.61 3.88
CA ASN A 30 -21.43 13.52 2.57
C ASN A 30 -20.73 12.48 1.69
N CYS A 31 -21.51 11.54 1.19
CA CYS A 31 -21.18 10.64 0.11
C CYS A 31 -21.45 11.34 -1.22
N ARG A 32 -20.40 11.46 -2.05
CA ARG A 32 -20.36 12.34 -3.22
C ARG A 32 -20.42 11.52 -4.51
N SER A 33 -20.91 12.10 -5.60
CA SER A 33 -20.96 11.43 -6.92
C SER A 33 -19.58 11.20 -7.55
N SER A 34 -18.55 11.92 -7.08
CA SER A 34 -17.15 11.83 -7.49
C SER A 34 -16.26 11.90 -6.26
N PRO A 35 -14.98 11.50 -6.34
CA PRO A 35 -14.04 11.57 -5.22
C PRO A 35 -13.53 13.02 -4.98
N SER A 36 -14.47 13.95 -4.80
CA SER A 36 -14.22 15.38 -4.57
C SER A 36 -15.38 15.99 -3.78
N THR A 37 -15.09 17.01 -2.98
CA THR A 37 -16.08 17.83 -2.28
C THR A 37 -16.93 18.69 -3.21
N SER A 38 -16.51 18.88 -4.46
CA SER A 38 -17.33 19.51 -5.51
C SER A 38 -18.33 18.54 -6.14
N GLY A 39 -18.22 17.24 -5.86
CA GLY A 39 -19.19 16.23 -6.30
C GLY A 39 -20.58 16.48 -5.69
N LYS A 40 -21.62 16.12 -6.44
CA LYS A 40 -23.01 16.19 -5.95
C LYS A 40 -23.15 15.27 -4.73
N VAL A 41 -23.85 15.74 -3.70
CA VAL A 41 -24.17 14.89 -2.54
C VAL A 41 -25.21 13.88 -2.99
N VAL A 42 -24.85 12.59 -2.93
CA VAL A 42 -25.73 11.46 -3.25
C VAL A 42 -26.44 10.97 -1.99
N LYS A 43 -25.71 10.94 -0.88
CA LYS A 43 -26.20 10.49 0.43
C LYS A 43 -25.38 11.14 1.54
N THR A 44 -25.92 11.19 2.75
CA THR A 44 -25.21 11.61 3.96
C THR A 44 -25.24 10.47 4.97
N TYR A 45 -24.08 10.11 5.51
CA TYR A 45 -23.93 9.14 6.60
C TYR A 45 -23.74 9.88 7.92
N LYS A 46 -24.18 9.26 9.02
CA LYS A 46 -23.94 9.72 10.39
C LYS A 46 -22.71 9.03 10.97
N LYS A 47 -22.21 9.56 12.08
CA LYS A 47 -21.20 8.87 12.89
C LYS A 47 -21.69 7.47 13.28
N ASP A 48 -20.76 6.53 13.28
CA ASP A 48 -20.97 5.11 13.55
C ASP A 48 -21.85 4.36 12.53
N ASP A 49 -22.27 5.02 11.44
CA ASP A 49 -22.87 4.32 10.29
C ASP A 49 -21.82 3.39 9.66
N ASP A 50 -22.18 2.13 9.53
CA ASP A 50 -21.39 1.10 8.88
C ASP A 50 -21.54 1.18 7.35
N ILE A 51 -20.43 1.46 6.66
CA ILE A 51 -20.40 1.54 5.20
C ILE A 51 -19.59 0.41 4.57
N LYS A 52 -20.12 -0.19 3.50
CA LYS A 52 -19.42 -1.20 2.70
C LYS A 52 -18.65 -0.52 1.58
N LEU A 53 -17.35 -0.78 1.50
CA LEU A 53 -16.51 -0.29 0.40
C LEU A 53 -16.44 -1.31 -0.74
N THR A 54 -16.82 -0.88 -1.94
CA THR A 54 -16.72 -1.69 -3.17
C THR A 54 -15.34 -1.56 -3.78
N CYS A 55 -14.78 -0.35 -3.76
CA CYS A 55 -13.43 -0.07 -4.23
C CYS A 55 -12.95 1.27 -3.65
N GLN A 56 -11.67 1.58 -3.81
CA GLN A 56 -11.09 2.86 -3.39
C GLN A 56 -10.39 3.55 -4.57
N ILE A 57 -10.38 4.87 -4.57
CA ILE A 57 -9.82 5.71 -5.63
C ILE A 57 -9.15 6.94 -5.03
N SER A 58 -8.14 7.47 -5.72
CA SER A 58 -7.55 8.75 -5.36
C SER A 58 -8.48 9.90 -5.77
N GLY A 59 -8.53 10.94 -4.94
CA GLY A 59 -9.37 12.10 -5.17
C GLY A 59 -8.84 13.34 -4.48
N GLU A 60 -9.73 14.31 -4.27
CA GLU A 60 -9.41 15.54 -3.55
C GLU A 60 -8.84 15.24 -2.16
N THR A 61 -7.78 15.95 -1.79
CA THR A 61 -7.10 15.71 -0.51
C THR A 61 -7.88 16.35 0.63
N ILE A 62 -8.39 15.52 1.54
CA ILE A 62 -9.10 15.96 2.74
C ILE A 62 -8.20 15.74 3.95
N LYS A 63 -7.79 16.84 4.60
CA LYS A 63 -6.96 16.83 5.82
C LYS A 63 -5.71 15.92 5.70
N GLY A 64 -5.07 15.96 4.54
CA GLY A 64 -3.86 15.18 4.24
C GLY A 64 -4.10 13.74 3.76
N ASN A 65 -5.36 13.33 3.52
CA ASN A 65 -5.71 12.02 2.96
C ASN A 65 -6.43 12.20 1.61
N SER A 66 -5.88 11.62 0.54
CA SER A 66 -6.43 11.67 -0.83
C SER A 66 -7.19 10.40 -1.22
N LEU A 67 -7.33 9.42 -0.33
CA LEU A 67 -8.11 8.20 -0.58
C LEU A 67 -9.60 8.49 -0.41
N TRP A 68 -10.39 7.93 -1.33
CA TRP A 68 -11.84 7.93 -1.31
C TRP A 68 -12.35 6.51 -1.48
N GLY A 69 -13.25 6.08 -0.61
CA GLY A 69 -13.94 4.80 -0.71
C GLY A 69 -15.23 4.94 -1.50
N LYS A 70 -15.35 4.19 -2.60
CA LYS A 70 -16.64 3.97 -3.26
C LYS A 70 -17.46 3.02 -2.41
N THR A 71 -18.60 3.48 -1.95
CA THR A 71 -19.52 2.71 -1.12
C THR A 71 -20.37 1.77 -1.98
N SER A 72 -21.07 0.81 -1.35
CA SER A 72 -22.12 0.03 -2.01
C SER A 72 -23.27 0.89 -2.53
N ASP A 73 -23.44 2.09 -1.98
CA ASP A 73 -24.46 3.06 -2.40
C ASP A 73 -24.04 3.85 -3.66
N GLY A 74 -22.95 3.43 -4.32
CA GLY A 74 -22.52 3.98 -5.62
C GLY A 74 -21.83 5.35 -5.56
N CYS A 75 -21.64 5.89 -4.36
CA CYS A 75 -21.02 7.21 -4.12
C CYS A 75 -19.71 7.09 -3.32
N TYR A 76 -18.95 8.17 -3.25
CA TYR A 76 -17.60 8.22 -2.69
C TYR A 76 -17.56 8.97 -1.36
N VAL A 77 -16.88 8.42 -0.37
CA VAL A 77 -16.60 9.07 0.93
C VAL A 77 -15.09 9.18 1.10
N ALA A 78 -14.60 10.32 1.56
CA ALA A 78 -13.18 10.50 1.85
C ALA A 78 -12.75 9.56 2.99
N ASP A 79 -11.68 8.81 2.76
CA ASP A 79 -11.16 7.76 3.65
C ASP A 79 -10.77 8.30 5.03
N TYR A 80 -10.43 9.59 5.11
CA TYR A 80 -10.23 10.31 6.37
C TYR A 80 -11.37 10.08 7.38
N TYR A 81 -12.63 9.98 6.92
CA TYR A 81 -13.79 9.82 7.78
C TYR A 81 -14.15 8.37 8.09
N ILE A 82 -13.50 7.40 7.43
CA ILE A 82 -13.84 5.98 7.47
C ILE A 82 -12.86 5.26 8.39
N LYS A 83 -13.34 4.47 9.34
CA LYS A 83 -12.48 3.73 10.28
C LYS A 83 -11.97 2.45 9.61
N THR A 84 -11.04 2.62 8.68
CA THR A 84 -10.42 1.52 7.92
C THR A 84 -9.32 0.80 8.70
N GLY A 85 -8.81 1.40 9.79
CA GLY A 85 -7.71 0.83 10.56
C GLY A 85 -6.37 0.79 9.80
N SER A 86 -6.29 1.46 8.64
CA SER A 86 -5.15 1.45 7.73
C SER A 86 -4.88 2.86 7.21
N THR A 87 -3.62 3.17 6.89
CA THR A 87 -3.24 4.40 6.16
C THR A 87 -3.18 4.16 4.65
N GLY A 88 -3.72 3.03 4.17
CA GLY A 88 -3.74 2.62 2.76
C GLY A 88 -5.02 1.86 2.42
N LEU A 89 -5.10 1.37 1.19
CA LEU A 89 -6.29 0.67 0.68
C LEU A 89 -6.69 -0.51 1.58
N VAL A 90 -7.97 -0.60 1.90
CA VAL A 90 -8.62 -1.73 2.56
C VAL A 90 -9.48 -2.56 1.60
N THR A 91 -9.68 -2.06 0.38
CA THR A 91 -10.34 -2.77 -0.72
C THR A 91 -9.65 -2.49 -2.07
N GLY A 92 -10.03 -3.20 -3.14
CA GLY A 92 -9.45 -3.04 -4.48
C GLY A 92 -9.63 -1.62 -5.06
N ARG A 93 -8.81 -1.23 -6.04
CA ARG A 93 -8.98 0.08 -6.71
C ARG A 93 -10.22 0.09 -7.60
N CYS A 94 -10.87 1.24 -7.71
CA CYS A 94 -11.99 1.40 -8.63
C CYS A 94 -11.52 1.30 -10.08
N ASN A 95 -12.07 0.37 -10.85
CA ASN A 95 -11.76 0.21 -12.26
C ASN A 95 -12.56 1.26 -13.06
N THR A 96 -11.92 2.35 -13.48
CA THR A 96 -12.54 3.35 -14.36
C THR A 96 -12.21 2.99 -15.80
N GLY A 97 -13.12 2.29 -16.48
CA GLY A 97 -12.99 2.01 -17.92
C GLY A 97 -13.13 3.29 -18.76
N GLY A 98 -12.18 3.50 -19.69
CA GLY A 98 -12.32 4.42 -20.82
C GLY A 98 -11.05 5.17 -21.25
N GLY A 99 -10.34 4.65 -22.26
CA GLY A 99 -9.71 5.42 -23.35
C GLY A 99 -8.36 6.16 -23.14
N SER A 100 -7.31 5.68 -23.81
CA SER A 100 -6.01 6.33 -24.01
C SER A 100 -6.07 7.76 -24.58
N SER A 101 -5.23 8.67 -24.08
CA SER A 101 -4.10 9.28 -24.83
C SER A 101 -3.47 10.46 -24.08
N GLY A 102 -2.14 10.49 -24.04
CA GLY A 102 -1.36 11.73 -24.06
C GLY A 102 -1.10 12.44 -22.73
N GLY A 103 0.11 12.23 -22.19
CA GLY A 103 1.00 13.30 -21.75
C GLY A 103 0.71 13.99 -20.40
N GLY A 104 1.70 13.94 -19.50
CA GLY A 104 1.89 14.97 -18.48
C GLY A 104 1.80 14.47 -17.04
N SER A 105 2.97 14.33 -16.43
CA SER A 105 3.26 14.16 -15.01
C SER A 105 2.23 14.74 -14.03
N THR A 106 1.83 13.95 -13.03
CA THR A 106 1.72 14.37 -11.62
C THR A 106 1.64 13.12 -10.73
N GLY A 107 2.41 13.13 -9.65
CA GLY A 107 2.79 11.93 -8.89
C GLY A 107 1.76 11.37 -7.92
N GLY A 108 2.04 10.14 -7.48
CA GLY A 108 1.44 9.42 -6.35
C GLY A 108 -0.02 9.02 -6.60
N ASP A 109 -0.41 7.77 -6.85
CA ASP A 109 -0.13 6.62 -6.01
C ASP A 109 -0.73 5.35 -6.68
N SER A 110 -0.02 4.76 -7.65
CA SER A 110 -0.28 3.39 -8.13
C SER A 110 0.09 2.33 -7.08
N THR A 111 -0.88 1.82 -6.30
CA THR A 111 -0.77 0.51 -5.62
C THR A 111 -0.87 -0.67 -6.60
N GLU A 112 -0.82 -0.38 -7.91
CA GLU A 112 -0.64 -1.36 -8.95
C GLU A 112 0.82 -1.80 -8.92
N MET A 113 1.06 -3.08 -8.65
CA MET A 113 2.40 -3.67 -8.67
C MET A 113 2.88 -3.78 -10.12
N LYS A 114 3.31 -2.65 -10.67
CA LYS A 114 3.85 -2.55 -12.02
C LYS A 114 5.24 -1.96 -11.98
N ASP A 115 5.98 -2.22 -13.04
CA ASP A 115 7.28 -1.60 -13.25
C ASP A 115 7.13 -0.16 -13.76
N ASP A 116 6.80 0.75 -12.84
CA ASP A 116 6.75 2.20 -13.03
C ASP A 116 8.04 2.91 -12.60
N TYR A 117 9.09 2.14 -12.36
CA TYR A 117 10.41 2.64 -12.03
C TYR A 117 11.00 3.45 -13.21
N PRO A 118 11.43 4.71 -13.01
CA PRO A 118 11.84 5.60 -14.10
C PRO A 118 13.09 5.13 -14.86
N TYR A 119 13.91 4.26 -14.26
CA TYR A 119 15.14 3.77 -14.89
C TYR A 119 15.05 2.32 -15.39
N LYS A 120 13.86 1.72 -15.47
CA LYS A 120 13.64 0.31 -15.87
C LYS A 120 14.27 -0.13 -17.20
N SER A 121 14.55 0.82 -18.11
CA SER A 121 15.20 0.58 -19.40
C SER A 121 16.48 1.41 -19.58
N ASN A 122 17.01 1.99 -18.50
CA ASN A 122 18.18 2.85 -18.50
C ASN A 122 19.06 2.55 -17.28
N CYS A 123 19.48 1.29 -17.19
CA CYS A 123 20.40 0.81 -16.16
C CYS A 123 21.80 1.43 -16.33
N GLY A 124 22.67 1.24 -15.34
CA GLY A 124 24.03 1.76 -15.37
C GLY A 124 24.40 2.55 -14.12
N PRO A 125 25.05 3.73 -14.24
CA PRO A 125 25.67 4.41 -13.11
C PRO A 125 24.65 4.89 -12.08
N VAL A 126 25.16 5.48 -10.99
CA VAL A 126 24.33 5.94 -9.87
C VAL A 126 23.21 6.90 -10.29
N ASP A 127 22.06 6.74 -9.66
CA ASP A 127 20.91 7.63 -9.76
C ASP A 127 21.03 8.85 -8.81
N LYS A 128 20.00 9.69 -8.80
CA LYS A 128 19.91 10.87 -7.94
C LYS A 128 19.84 10.57 -6.43
N TRP A 129 19.56 9.32 -6.03
CA TRP A 129 19.57 8.87 -4.64
C TRP A 129 20.92 8.26 -4.24
N ASN A 130 21.90 8.27 -5.15
CA ASN A 130 23.25 7.71 -5.02
C ASN A 130 23.25 6.17 -4.91
N TYR A 131 22.38 5.50 -5.67
CA TYR A 131 22.37 4.05 -5.87
C TYR A 131 22.49 3.68 -7.34
N PHE A 132 23.13 2.56 -7.68
CA PHE A 132 23.21 2.08 -9.06
C PHE A 132 21.83 1.77 -9.63
N LYS A 133 21.53 2.31 -10.82
CA LYS A 133 20.23 2.14 -11.48
C LYS A 133 19.94 0.66 -11.74
N CYS A 134 18.67 0.28 -11.63
CA CYS A 134 18.18 -1.11 -11.79
C CYS A 134 18.66 -2.08 -10.70
N GLN A 135 19.26 -1.59 -9.61
CA GLN A 135 19.53 -2.40 -8.43
C GLN A 135 18.37 -2.31 -7.44
N CYS A 136 18.28 -3.31 -6.55
CA CYS A 136 17.22 -3.39 -5.54
C CYS A 136 17.17 -2.14 -4.63
N THR A 137 18.33 -1.64 -4.21
CA THR A 137 18.47 -0.43 -3.38
C THR A 137 17.95 0.82 -4.09
N SER A 138 18.27 0.99 -5.37
CA SER A 138 17.82 2.10 -6.20
C SER A 138 16.30 2.10 -6.42
N PHE A 139 15.73 0.94 -6.76
CA PHE A 139 14.28 0.78 -6.88
C PHE A 139 13.54 1.09 -5.57
N VAL A 140 14.02 0.56 -4.44
CA VAL A 140 13.38 0.79 -3.14
C VAL A 140 13.55 2.24 -2.69
N ALA A 141 14.71 2.86 -2.93
CA ALA A 141 14.91 4.29 -2.67
C ALA A 141 13.90 5.13 -3.47
N TRP A 142 13.68 4.80 -4.73
CA TRP A 142 12.64 5.43 -5.53
C TRP A 142 11.24 5.23 -4.93
N ARG A 143 10.86 4.01 -4.53
CA ARG A 143 9.56 3.74 -3.88
C ARG A 143 9.37 4.55 -2.61
N ILE A 144 10.39 4.65 -1.75
CA ILE A 144 10.33 5.48 -0.54
C ILE A 144 10.05 6.94 -0.92
N ASN A 145 10.80 7.50 -1.87
CA ASN A 145 10.64 8.89 -2.28
C ASN A 145 9.29 9.14 -2.96
N SER A 146 8.86 8.26 -3.88
CA SER A 146 7.67 8.45 -4.70
C SER A 146 6.37 8.16 -3.94
N ARG A 147 6.39 7.25 -2.98
CA ARG A 147 5.19 6.83 -2.22
C ARG A 147 5.03 7.54 -0.90
N LEU A 148 6.13 7.83 -0.21
CA LEU A 148 6.09 8.42 1.13
C LEU A 148 6.39 9.92 1.12
N GLY A 149 6.85 10.48 -0.01
CA GLY A 149 7.24 11.88 -0.09
C GLY A 149 8.42 12.23 0.82
N ILE A 150 9.32 11.26 1.03
CA ILE A 150 10.52 11.40 1.89
C ILE A 150 11.73 11.61 0.99
N SER A 151 12.59 12.58 1.32
CA SER A 151 13.88 12.78 0.65
C SER A 151 14.90 11.72 1.09
N PHE A 152 14.64 10.46 0.76
CA PHE A 152 15.52 9.34 1.09
C PHE A 152 16.64 9.19 0.07
N HIS A 153 17.87 9.00 0.52
CA HIS A 153 19.04 8.79 -0.32
C HIS A 153 20.10 8.00 0.47
N ASN A 154 21.21 7.61 -0.18
CA ASN A 154 22.29 6.83 0.44
C ASN A 154 23.02 7.53 1.62
N ARG A 155 22.62 8.77 1.96
CA ARG A 155 23.12 9.55 3.11
C ARG A 155 21.98 9.99 4.05
N TYR A 156 20.84 9.30 4.01
CA TYR A 156 19.62 9.70 4.73
C TYR A 156 19.88 9.89 6.24
N LYS A 157 19.43 11.03 6.77
CA LYS A 157 19.70 11.48 8.16
C LYS A 157 21.18 11.45 8.54
N GLY A 158 22.07 11.76 7.60
CA GLY A 158 23.52 11.84 7.83
C GLY A 158 24.24 10.50 8.00
N LYS A 159 23.57 9.36 7.78
CA LYS A 159 24.17 8.02 7.85
C LYS A 159 24.34 7.43 6.46
N ALA A 160 25.42 6.68 6.23
CA ALA A 160 25.60 5.93 4.99
C ALA A 160 24.74 4.66 5.03
N TRP A 161 23.84 4.50 4.06
CA TRP A 161 22.93 3.34 4.01
C TRP A 161 23.51 2.16 3.23
N GLY A 162 24.36 2.42 2.24
CA GLY A 162 25.20 1.42 1.58
C GLY A 162 24.42 0.35 0.82
N ASN A 163 24.99 -0.85 0.75
CA ASN A 163 24.36 -2.02 0.18
C ASN A 163 23.19 -2.47 1.05
N ALA A 164 22.30 -3.28 0.46
CA ALA A 164 21.09 -3.74 1.11
C ALA A 164 21.32 -4.43 2.48
N LYS A 165 22.41 -5.17 2.65
CA LYS A 165 22.78 -5.82 3.94
C LYS A 165 23.18 -4.85 5.06
N GLU A 166 23.40 -3.57 4.75
CA GLU A 166 23.76 -2.54 5.73
C GLU A 166 22.55 -1.63 6.07
N TRP A 167 21.43 -1.79 5.36
CA TRP A 167 20.28 -0.90 5.51
C TRP A 167 19.62 -1.00 6.88
N ASP A 168 19.62 -2.17 7.53
CA ASP A 168 19.00 -2.29 8.85
C ASP A 168 19.87 -1.67 9.95
N GLU A 169 21.20 -1.80 9.92
CA GLU A 169 22.08 -1.08 10.83
C GLU A 169 22.03 0.44 10.57
N ALA A 170 22.07 0.87 9.31
CA ALA A 170 21.95 2.27 8.95
C ALA A 170 20.60 2.86 9.38
N ALA A 171 19.51 2.12 9.21
CA ALA A 171 18.18 2.51 9.69
C ALA A 171 18.18 2.74 11.20
N ARG A 172 18.70 1.78 11.99
CA ARG A 172 18.81 1.93 13.45
C ARG A 172 19.66 3.14 13.83
N ALA A 173 20.80 3.34 13.17
CA ALA A 173 21.68 4.50 13.39
C ALA A 173 21.04 5.84 12.98
N SER A 174 20.08 5.83 12.06
CA SER A 174 19.26 6.99 11.65
C SER A 174 18.00 7.18 12.52
N GLY A 175 17.80 6.37 13.56
CA GLY A 175 16.62 6.41 14.42
C GLY A 175 15.34 5.92 13.71
N VAL A 176 15.47 5.12 12.67
CA VAL A 176 14.35 4.48 11.95
C VAL A 176 14.06 3.12 12.60
N THR A 177 12.79 2.85 12.89
CA THR A 177 12.38 1.57 13.47
C THR A 177 12.67 0.41 12.53
N VAL A 178 13.32 -0.62 13.06
CA VAL A 178 13.51 -1.92 12.41
C VAL A 178 12.93 -3.00 13.32
N ASN A 179 12.04 -3.84 12.79
CA ASN A 179 11.43 -4.95 13.53
C ASN A 179 10.96 -6.07 12.58
N ASN A 180 10.30 -7.09 13.12
CA ASN A 180 9.77 -8.22 12.35
C ASN A 180 8.26 -8.08 12.04
N THR A 181 7.72 -6.87 12.15
CA THR A 181 6.30 -6.60 11.86
C THR A 181 6.16 -6.01 10.45
N PRO A 182 5.65 -6.77 9.47
CA PRO A 182 5.45 -6.25 8.13
C PRO A 182 4.40 -5.14 8.13
N LYS A 183 4.66 -4.09 7.35
CA LYS A 183 3.69 -3.05 7.05
C LYS A 183 3.78 -2.70 5.57
N VAL A 184 2.64 -2.47 4.93
CA VAL A 184 2.61 -1.91 3.57
C VAL A 184 3.40 -0.59 3.56
N GLY A 185 4.31 -0.46 2.60
CA GLY A 185 5.23 0.66 2.49
C GLY A 185 6.47 0.60 3.38
N ALA A 186 6.66 -0.48 4.14
CA ALA A 186 7.95 -0.77 4.75
C ALA A 186 8.94 -1.32 3.71
N VAL A 187 10.23 -1.23 4.02
CA VAL A 187 11.27 -1.95 3.29
C VAL A 187 11.42 -3.33 3.90
N ALA A 188 11.25 -4.37 3.10
CA ALA A 188 11.62 -5.74 3.44
C ALA A 188 13.11 -5.94 3.16
N GLN A 189 13.90 -6.25 4.17
CA GLN A 189 15.35 -6.27 4.11
C GLN A 189 15.90 -7.62 4.60
N THR A 190 16.98 -8.10 3.97
CA THR A 190 17.72 -9.28 4.41
C THR A 190 19.23 -9.11 4.16
N ASN A 191 20.03 -9.67 5.06
CA ASN A 191 21.49 -9.72 4.94
C ASN A 191 21.97 -10.90 4.08
N ALA A 192 21.06 -11.74 3.58
CA ALA A 192 21.40 -12.90 2.77
C ALA A 192 22.03 -12.51 1.41
N GLY A 193 23.12 -13.19 1.06
CA GLY A 193 23.88 -12.93 -0.17
C GLY A 193 24.97 -11.87 0.00
N ARG A 194 25.82 -11.71 -1.02
CA ARG A 194 27.03 -10.87 -0.94
C ARG A 194 26.76 -9.40 -0.59
N PHE A 195 25.64 -8.86 -1.05
CA PHE A 195 25.25 -7.45 -0.86
C PHE A 195 23.96 -7.27 -0.05
N GLY A 196 23.39 -8.37 0.46
CA GLY A 196 22.02 -8.39 0.98
C GLY A 196 20.97 -8.16 -0.10
N HIS A 197 19.73 -7.97 0.32
CA HIS A 197 18.62 -7.64 -0.57
C HIS A 197 17.55 -6.79 0.12
N VAL A 198 17.01 -5.82 -0.61
CA VAL A 198 15.87 -5.01 -0.18
C VAL A 198 14.74 -5.05 -1.20
N ALA A 199 13.51 -5.00 -0.69
CA ALA A 199 12.31 -4.99 -1.49
C ALA A 199 11.27 -4.06 -0.84
N TRP A 200 10.30 -3.60 -1.64
CA TRP A 200 9.19 -2.78 -1.17
C TRP A 200 8.01 -3.65 -0.76
N VAL A 201 7.48 -3.48 0.45
CA VAL A 201 6.28 -4.23 0.89
C VAL A 201 5.04 -3.62 0.26
N ALA A 202 4.51 -4.27 -0.77
CA ALA A 202 3.31 -3.81 -1.48
C ALA A 202 2.02 -4.28 -0.80
N LYS A 203 2.02 -5.48 -0.20
CA LYS A 203 0.86 -6.04 0.52
C LYS A 203 1.29 -6.89 1.70
N VAL A 204 0.46 -6.90 2.75
CA VAL A 204 0.57 -7.84 3.88
C VAL A 204 -0.72 -8.65 3.93
N SER A 205 -0.60 -9.97 4.01
CA SER A 205 -1.76 -10.89 4.01
C SER A 205 -1.48 -12.06 4.94
N GLY A 206 -2.04 -12.02 6.15
CA GLY A 206 -1.83 -13.05 7.18
C GLY A 206 -0.35 -13.21 7.53
N ASN A 207 0.21 -14.38 7.27
CA ASN A 207 1.62 -14.70 7.52
C ASN A 207 2.55 -14.42 6.33
N ASN A 208 2.03 -13.82 5.25
CA ASN A 208 2.78 -13.54 4.05
C ASN A 208 2.87 -12.04 3.76
N VAL A 209 3.89 -11.67 3.01
CA VAL A 209 4.03 -10.36 2.37
C VAL A 209 4.17 -10.51 0.87
N VAL A 210 3.57 -9.60 0.13
CA VAL A 210 3.86 -9.42 -1.30
C VAL A 210 4.84 -8.27 -1.42
N VAL A 211 5.97 -8.53 -2.07
CA VAL A 211 7.03 -7.54 -2.27
C VAL A 211 7.23 -7.22 -3.74
N GLU A 212 7.57 -5.96 -4.03
CA GLU A 212 8.07 -5.48 -5.32
C GLU A 212 9.58 -5.30 -5.21
N GLU A 213 10.34 -5.80 -6.19
CA GLU A 213 11.80 -5.77 -6.12
C GLU A 213 12.44 -5.83 -7.50
N TYR A 214 13.71 -5.41 -7.55
CA TYR A 214 14.60 -5.67 -8.67
C TYR A 214 15.62 -6.75 -8.27
N ASN A 215 16.05 -7.56 -9.23
CA ASN A 215 17.24 -8.43 -9.13
C ASN A 215 17.04 -9.72 -8.34
N LYS A 216 15.79 -10.07 -7.98
CA LYS A 216 15.49 -11.38 -7.40
C LYS A 216 15.14 -12.45 -8.44
N GLY A 217 14.49 -12.06 -9.53
CA GLY A 217 14.14 -12.93 -10.67
C GLY A 217 15.13 -12.89 -11.84
N GLY A 218 16.32 -12.32 -11.63
CA GLY A 218 17.35 -12.12 -12.66
C GLY A 218 17.92 -10.71 -12.65
N THR A 219 19.13 -10.54 -13.20
CA THR A 219 19.86 -9.26 -13.23
C THR A 219 19.03 -8.14 -13.86
N GLU A 220 18.89 -7.02 -13.14
CA GLU A 220 18.20 -5.79 -13.58
C GLU A 220 16.73 -5.99 -13.94
N ARG A 221 16.09 -7.02 -13.39
CA ARG A 221 14.68 -7.34 -13.67
C ARG A 221 13.79 -7.00 -12.49
N TYR A 222 12.73 -6.25 -12.78
CA TYR A 222 11.58 -6.09 -11.89
C TYR A 222 10.85 -7.42 -11.69
N GLY A 223 10.34 -7.63 -10.48
CA GLY A 223 9.46 -8.73 -10.17
C GLY A 223 8.63 -8.48 -8.93
N THR A 224 7.64 -9.35 -8.74
CA THR A 224 6.90 -9.45 -7.50
C THR A 224 6.95 -10.88 -6.97
N ARG A 225 6.87 -11.03 -5.66
CA ARG A 225 6.73 -12.35 -5.04
C ARG A 225 5.92 -12.28 -3.77
N THR A 226 5.23 -13.38 -3.48
CA THR A 226 4.63 -13.63 -2.17
C THR A 226 5.57 -14.51 -1.37
N VAL A 227 5.97 -14.07 -0.17
CA VAL A 227 6.84 -14.84 0.72
C VAL A 227 6.39 -14.77 2.18
N PRO A 228 6.82 -15.71 3.02
CA PRO A 228 6.59 -15.63 4.46
C PRO A 228 7.12 -14.31 5.02
N LYS A 229 6.38 -13.70 5.94
CA LYS A 229 6.82 -12.46 6.61
C LYS A 229 8.10 -12.65 7.44
N SER A 230 8.42 -13.89 7.81
CA SER A 230 9.65 -14.25 8.50
C SER A 230 10.91 -14.20 7.62
N SER A 231 10.76 -14.04 6.31
CA SER A 231 11.90 -13.99 5.38
C SER A 231 12.73 -12.69 5.50
N PHE A 232 12.27 -11.70 6.25
CA PHE A 232 12.84 -10.36 6.27
C PHE A 232 12.78 -9.68 7.63
N ASN A 233 13.65 -8.70 7.80
CA ASN A 233 13.45 -7.57 8.71
C ASN A 233 12.68 -6.47 7.98
N TYR A 234 11.92 -5.66 8.73
CA TYR A 234 11.12 -4.56 8.18
C TYR A 234 11.62 -3.23 8.70
N ILE A 235 12.05 -2.37 7.77
CA ILE A 235 12.49 -1.01 8.05
C ILE A 235 11.32 -0.06 7.76
N HIS A 236 10.92 0.71 8.77
CA HIS A 236 9.74 1.58 8.73
C HIS A 236 10.14 3.03 8.52
N VAL A 237 10.54 3.38 7.30
CA VAL A 237 10.83 4.78 6.93
C VAL A 237 9.51 5.56 6.95
N ARG A 238 9.44 6.63 7.74
CA ARG A 238 8.24 7.47 7.91
C ARG A 238 8.66 8.94 7.92
N LYS A 239 7.72 9.80 7.54
CA LYS A 239 7.87 11.26 7.65
C LYS A 239 7.86 11.68 9.11
#